data_AF-A0AA35YM63-F1
#
_entry.id   AF-A0AA35YM63-F1
#
_cell.length_a   1.000
_cell.length_b   1.000
_cell.length_c   1.000
_cell.angle_alpha   90.00
_cell.angle_beta   90.00
_cell.angle_gamma   90.00
#
_symmetry.space_group_name_H-M   'P 1'
#
loop_
_entity.id
_entity.type
_entity.pdbx_description
1 polymer ?
#
loop_
_entity_poly.entity_id
_entity_poly.type
_entity_poly.pdbx_seq_one_letter_code
_entity_poly.pdbx_strand_id
1 'polypeptide(L)'
;MKYNPRVSSSRRKCRKAHFSAPSSVRRVLMSAPLSTDLRSKYNARSIPVRKDDEVQVVRGTYKGREGKVVQVYRRKWVIHIERITREKVNGQTVNVGINPSKVVVTKLKLDKDRKSLLDRKAKGRAADKSKGKFTVDDVAAGESLQEID
;
A
#
# COMPACT_ATOMS: atom_id res chain seq x y z
N MET A 1 -21.91 -1.52 9.26
CA MET A 1 -21.65 -2.16 10.57
C MET A 1 -20.62 -3.28 10.40
N LYS A 2 -19.82 -3.64 11.42
CA LYS A 2 -18.90 -4.78 11.33
C LYS A 2 -19.66 -6.07 11.63
N TYR A 3 -19.85 -6.95 10.66
CA TYR A 3 -20.70 -8.15 10.81
C TYR A 3 -19.97 -9.40 11.34
N ASN A 4 -18.67 -9.54 11.08
CA ASN A 4 -17.93 -10.74 11.47
C ASN A 4 -17.60 -10.75 12.99
N PRO A 5 -18.09 -11.72 13.78
CA PRO A 5 -17.86 -11.75 15.23
C PRO A 5 -16.39 -11.97 15.63
N ARG A 6 -15.57 -12.57 14.75
CA ARG A 6 -14.17 -12.92 15.05
C ARG A 6 -13.21 -11.73 15.02
N VAL A 7 -13.60 -10.61 14.41
CA VAL A 7 -12.75 -9.42 14.28
C VAL A 7 -13.08 -8.44 15.39
N SER A 8 -12.12 -8.03 16.22
CA SER A 8 -12.41 -7.07 17.30
C SER A 8 -12.53 -5.63 16.79
N SER A 9 -13.49 -4.86 17.32
CA SER A 9 -13.62 -3.40 17.14
C SER A 9 -13.07 -2.59 18.32
N SER A 10 -12.53 -3.27 19.35
CA SER A 10 -12.02 -2.60 20.55
C SER A 10 -10.75 -1.82 20.24
N ARG A 11 -10.77 -0.49 20.48
CA ARG A 11 -9.63 0.41 20.30
C ARG A 11 -8.36 -0.10 20.96
N ARG A 12 -8.46 -0.65 22.19
CA ARG A 12 -7.33 -1.19 22.95
C ARG A 12 -6.70 -2.38 22.23
N LYS A 13 -7.51 -3.33 21.75
CA LYS A 13 -7.03 -4.53 21.05
C LYS A 13 -6.37 -4.17 19.71
N CYS A 14 -6.97 -3.28 18.92
CA CYS A 14 -6.40 -2.83 17.63
C CYS A 14 -5.06 -2.10 17.80
N ARG A 15 -4.96 -1.21 18.79
CA ARG A 15 -3.70 -0.50 19.08
C ARG A 15 -2.60 -1.44 19.54
N LYS A 16 -2.92 -2.39 20.44
CA LYS A 16 -1.97 -3.42 20.88
C LYS A 16 -1.43 -4.19 19.68
N ALA A 17 -2.33 -4.73 18.84
CA ALA A 17 -1.94 -5.46 17.63
C ALA A 17 -1.05 -4.65 16.68
N HIS A 18 -1.32 -3.35 16.52
CA HIS A 18 -0.48 -2.48 15.68
C HIS A 18 0.91 -2.28 16.27
N PHE A 19 1.03 -1.80 17.52
CA PHE A 19 2.33 -1.42 18.09
C PHE A 19 3.20 -2.62 18.47
N SER A 20 2.59 -3.77 18.82
CA SER A 20 3.31 -5.01 19.11
C SER A 20 3.49 -5.91 17.89
N ALA A 21 3.18 -5.45 16.68
CA ALA A 21 3.30 -6.26 15.47
C ALA A 21 4.74 -6.76 15.25
N PRO A 22 4.95 -8.03 14.82
CA PRO A 22 6.26 -8.54 14.43
C PRO A 22 6.72 -7.94 13.09
N SER A 23 8.02 -8.04 12.77
CA SER A 23 8.64 -7.36 11.62
C SER A 23 7.99 -7.69 10.26
N SER A 24 7.56 -8.94 10.06
CA SER A 24 6.85 -9.38 8.85
C SER A 24 5.51 -8.68 8.68
N VAL A 25 4.74 -8.52 9.77
CA VAL A 25 3.47 -7.80 9.79
C VAL A 25 3.70 -6.30 9.62
N ARG A 26 4.73 -5.74 10.26
CA ARG A 26 5.10 -4.32 10.07
C ARG A 26 5.45 -4.01 8.62
N ARG A 27 6.11 -4.91 7.90
CA ARG A 27 6.36 -4.75 6.45
C ARG A 27 5.07 -4.53 5.67
N VAL A 28 4.02 -5.30 5.96
CA VAL A 28 2.73 -5.19 5.25
C VAL A 28 2.02 -3.89 5.63
N LEU A 29 2.00 -3.56 6.92
CA LEU A 29 1.40 -2.33 7.44
C LEU A 29 2.12 -1.08 6.93
N MET A 30 3.44 -1.12 6.77
CA MET A 30 4.26 -0.08 6.16
C MET A 30 4.24 -0.15 4.62
N SER A 31 3.03 -0.07 4.07
CA SER A 31 2.81 0.04 2.63
C SER A 31 2.59 1.49 2.21
N ALA A 32 3.01 1.81 0.98
CA ALA A 32 2.78 3.09 0.35
C ALA A 32 1.91 2.92 -0.91
N PRO A 33 1.07 3.92 -1.24
CA PRO A 33 0.36 3.95 -2.51
C PRO A 33 1.32 4.05 -3.70
N LEU A 34 0.97 3.38 -4.81
CA LEU A 34 1.65 3.54 -6.09
C LEU A 34 1.18 4.83 -6.79
N SER A 35 2.01 5.39 -7.67
CA SER A 35 1.62 6.47 -8.59
C SER A 35 0.52 6.00 -9.56
N THR A 36 -0.17 6.92 -10.21
CA THR A 36 -1.23 6.62 -11.20
C THR A 36 -0.72 5.70 -12.30
N ASP A 37 0.48 5.96 -12.82
CA ASP A 37 1.04 5.20 -13.94
C ASP A 37 1.39 3.77 -13.53
N LEU A 38 1.97 3.61 -12.34
CA LEU A 38 2.26 2.29 -11.78
C LEU A 38 1.00 1.51 -11.41
N ARG A 39 -0.08 2.20 -10.96
CA ARG A 39 -1.38 1.56 -10.71
C ARG A 39 -1.98 1.02 -11.99
N SER A 40 -1.94 1.79 -13.07
CA SER A 40 -2.44 1.33 -14.38
C SER A 40 -1.61 0.17 -14.91
N LYS A 41 -0.28 0.24 -14.78
CA LYS A 41 0.64 -0.80 -15.25
C LYS A 41 0.49 -2.13 -14.53
N TYR A 42 0.39 -2.12 -13.20
CA TYR A 42 0.42 -3.34 -12.39
C TYR A 42 -0.93 -3.70 -11.76
N ASN A 43 -2.00 -2.94 -12.02
CA ASN A 43 -3.33 -3.10 -11.42
C ASN A 43 -3.31 -3.31 -9.89
N ALA A 44 -2.40 -2.62 -9.20
CA ALA A 44 -2.22 -2.70 -7.75
C ALA A 44 -2.29 -1.30 -7.13
N ARG A 45 -2.98 -1.14 -5.99
CA ARG A 45 -3.16 0.18 -5.36
C ARG A 45 -1.97 0.61 -4.48
N SER A 46 -1.38 -0.35 -3.77
CA SER A 46 -0.29 -0.11 -2.80
C SER A 46 0.66 -1.28 -2.71
N ILE A 47 1.89 -1.03 -2.25
CA ILE A 47 2.93 -2.04 -2.06
C ILE A 47 3.74 -1.77 -0.78
N PRO A 48 4.25 -2.80 -0.09
CA PRO A 48 5.25 -2.61 0.96
C PRO A 48 6.50 -1.91 0.43
N VAL A 49 6.89 -0.82 1.10
CA VAL A 49 8.07 -0.02 0.72
C VAL A 49 9.35 -0.82 0.98
N ARG A 50 10.30 -0.74 0.05
CA ARG A 50 11.64 -1.33 0.14
C ARG A 50 12.71 -0.25 0.01
N LYS A 51 13.92 -0.58 0.47
CA LYS A 51 15.12 0.16 0.13
C LYS A 51 15.27 0.24 -1.39
N ASP A 52 15.72 1.40 -1.87
CA ASP A 52 15.93 1.76 -3.28
C ASP A 52 14.66 1.91 -4.14
N ASP A 53 13.46 1.89 -3.54
CA ASP A 53 12.28 2.42 -4.24
C ASP A 53 12.41 3.95 -4.36
N GLU A 54 12.02 4.52 -5.50
CA GLU A 54 11.90 5.98 -5.64
C GLU A 54 10.51 6.42 -5.22
N VAL A 55 10.49 7.50 -4.44
CA VAL A 55 9.28 7.96 -3.80
C VAL A 55 9.19 9.48 -3.80
N GLN A 56 7.95 9.98 -3.87
CA GLN A 56 7.60 11.39 -3.77
C GLN A 56 6.76 11.64 -2.52
N VAL A 57 7.11 12.68 -1.75
CA VAL A 57 6.34 13.06 -0.56
C VAL A 57 5.12 13.88 -0.95
N VAL A 58 3.93 13.46 -0.50
CA VAL A 58 2.66 14.11 -0.86
C VAL A 58 2.11 14.98 0.26
N ARG A 59 2.46 14.70 1.52
CA ARG A 59 1.94 15.41 2.69
C ARG A 59 3.05 15.79 3.67
N GLY A 60 2.90 16.96 4.30
CA GLY A 60 3.83 17.51 5.29
C GLY A 60 4.80 18.54 4.72
N THR A 61 5.75 18.98 5.54
CA THR A 61 6.70 20.07 5.21
C THR A 61 7.57 19.79 3.98
N TYR A 62 7.90 18.52 3.73
CA TYR A 62 8.75 18.10 2.62
C TYR A 62 7.97 17.70 1.35
N LYS A 63 6.70 18.12 1.23
CA LYS A 63 5.85 17.82 0.06
C LYS A 63 6.52 18.27 -1.24
N GLY A 64 6.37 17.46 -2.30
CA GLY A 64 6.92 17.71 -3.63
C GLY A 64 8.37 17.25 -3.81
N ARG A 65 9.08 16.91 -2.72
CA ARG A 65 10.42 16.35 -2.80
C ARG A 65 10.37 14.87 -3.19
N GLU A 66 11.31 14.48 -4.03
CA GLU A 66 11.51 13.12 -4.51
C GLU A 66 12.88 12.59 -4.09
N GLY A 67 12.97 11.28 -3.89
CA GLY A 67 14.23 10.63 -3.59
C GLY A 67 14.10 9.13 -3.45
N LYS A 68 15.23 8.44 -3.40
CA LYS A 68 15.28 7.01 -3.13
C LYS A 68 15.12 6.73 -1.65
N VAL A 69 14.45 5.63 -1.30
CA VAL A 69 14.37 5.17 0.08
C VAL A 69 15.72 4.59 0.50
N VAL A 70 16.40 5.27 1.42
CA VAL A 70 17.71 4.86 1.95
C VAL A 70 17.55 3.72 2.95
N GLN A 71 16.58 3.85 3.86
CA GLN A 71 16.35 2.88 4.93
C GLN A 71 14.88 2.82 5.34
N VAL A 72 14.40 1.61 5.61
CA VAL A 72 13.07 1.35 6.17
C VAL A 72 13.21 0.97 7.63
N TYR A 73 12.94 1.92 8.54
CA TYR A 73 13.05 1.71 9.98
C TYR A 73 11.71 1.22 10.57
N ARG A 74 11.49 -0.11 10.50
CA ARG A 74 10.24 -0.75 10.96
C ARG A 74 9.96 -0.62 12.45
N ARG A 75 10.98 -0.53 13.30
CA ARG A 75 10.78 -0.35 14.76
C ARG A 75 10.10 0.98 15.08
N LYS A 76 10.50 2.05 14.37
CA LYS A 76 9.99 3.42 14.52
C LYS A 76 8.85 3.79 13.55
N TRP A 77 8.38 2.85 12.72
CA TRP A 77 7.29 3.08 11.76
C TRP A 77 7.58 4.17 10.71
N VAL A 78 8.85 4.28 10.31
CA VAL A 78 9.35 5.40 9.52
C VAL A 78 10.23 4.91 8.37
N ILE A 79 10.21 5.65 7.26
CA ILE A 79 11.17 5.55 6.15
C ILE A 79 12.07 6.78 6.11
N HIS A 80 13.32 6.57 5.71
CA HIS A 80 14.28 7.63 5.41
C HIS A 80 14.46 7.71 3.89
N ILE A 81 14.31 8.91 3.37
CA ILE A 81 14.36 9.22 1.95
C ILE A 81 15.60 10.08 1.71
N GLU A 82 16.29 9.81 0.61
CA GLU A 82 17.44 10.59 0.17
C GLU A 82 17.05 12.06 -0.03
N ARG A 83 17.96 13.00 0.29
CA ARG A 83 17.74 14.46 0.20
C ARG A 83 16.66 15.03 1.11
N ILE A 84 16.04 14.21 1.96
CA ILE A 84 15.15 14.65 3.02
C ILE A 84 15.90 14.62 4.34
N THR A 85 16.67 15.69 4.54
CA THR A 85 17.54 15.88 5.69
C THR A 85 17.18 17.16 6.44
N ARG A 86 17.64 17.25 7.68
CA ARG A 86 17.63 18.46 8.50
C ARG A 86 19.03 18.65 9.08
N GLU A 87 19.51 19.88 9.11
CA GLU A 87 20.76 20.24 9.79
C GLU A 87 20.57 20.30 11.30
N LYS A 88 21.58 19.83 12.03
CA LYS A 88 21.72 20.04 13.46
C LYS A 88 22.50 21.32 13.72
N VAL A 89 22.45 21.81 14.96
CA VAL A 89 23.23 22.98 15.42
C VAL A 89 24.75 22.78 15.22
N ASN A 90 25.22 21.52 15.26
CA ASN A 90 26.63 21.19 15.02
C ASN A 90 27.01 21.06 13.52
N GLY A 91 26.14 21.50 12.59
CA GLY A 91 26.39 21.47 11.15
C GLY A 91 26.22 20.11 10.46
N GLN A 92 26.02 19.02 11.21
CA GLN A 92 25.78 17.70 10.60
C GLN A 92 24.34 17.56 10.10
N THR A 93 24.18 16.91 8.95
CA THR A 93 22.85 16.59 8.39
C THR A 93 22.35 15.24 8.90
N VAL A 94 21.05 15.16 9.20
CA VAL A 94 20.39 13.91 9.58
C VAL A 94 19.12 13.69 8.77
N ASN A 95 18.87 12.43 8.41
CA ASN A 95 17.68 12.06 7.65
C ASN A 95 16.42 12.25 8.50
N VAL A 96 15.43 12.95 7.94
CA VAL A 96 14.14 13.11 8.60
C VAL A 96 13.29 11.86 8.35
N GLY A 97 12.57 11.44 9.38
CA GLY A 97 11.69 10.29 9.31
C GLY A 97 10.33 10.65 8.73
N ILE A 98 9.91 9.94 7.68
CA ILE A 98 8.57 10.10 7.09
C ILE A 98 7.77 8.80 7.22
N ASN A 99 6.45 8.91 7.42
CA ASN A 99 5.57 7.74 7.41
C ASN A 99 5.26 7.34 5.94
N PRO A 100 5.34 6.04 5.59
CA PRO A 100 5.13 5.57 4.21
C PRO A 100 3.75 5.90 3.63
N SER A 101 2.72 6.08 4.47
CA SER A 101 1.38 6.48 4.00
C SER A 101 1.30 7.92 3.47
N LYS A 102 2.28 8.77 3.78
CA LYS A 102 2.36 10.19 3.35
C LYS A 102 3.12 10.37 2.03
N VAL A 103 3.46 9.26 1.38
CA VAL A 103 4.41 9.18 0.28
C VAL A 103 3.77 8.35 -0.84
N VAL A 104 4.13 8.64 -2.09
CA VAL A 104 3.73 7.87 -3.26
C VAL A 104 4.97 7.28 -3.91
N VAL A 105 4.90 6.00 -4.30
CA VAL A 105 6.00 5.34 -5.00
C VAL A 105 5.93 5.70 -6.47
N THR A 106 7.03 6.22 -7.02
CA THR A 106 7.17 6.66 -8.41
C THR A 106 7.90 5.63 -9.26
N LYS A 107 8.95 4.99 -8.72
CA LYS A 107 9.63 3.84 -9.36
C LYS A 107 9.86 2.72 -8.36
N LEU A 108 9.71 1.49 -8.84
CA LEU A 108 9.84 0.28 -8.02
C LEU A 108 11.17 -0.42 -8.28
N LYS A 109 11.86 -0.84 -7.22
CA LYS A 109 12.95 -1.82 -7.34
C LYS A 109 12.37 -3.21 -7.56
N LEU A 110 12.36 -3.68 -8.82
CA LEU A 110 11.80 -4.97 -9.19
C LEU A 110 12.80 -6.12 -8.92
N ASP A 111 12.32 -7.15 -8.26
CA ASP A 111 12.97 -8.47 -8.13
C ASP A 111 11.92 -9.57 -8.38
N LYS A 112 12.35 -10.84 -8.37
CA LYS A 112 11.47 -12.00 -8.60
C LYS A 112 10.26 -12.00 -7.65
N ASP A 113 10.49 -11.74 -6.37
CA ASP A 113 9.45 -11.79 -5.33
C ASP A 113 8.50 -10.59 -5.37
N ARG A 114 8.97 -9.42 -5.81
CA ARG A 114 8.12 -8.24 -5.94
C ARG A 114 7.26 -8.32 -7.19
N LYS A 115 7.76 -8.93 -8.28
CA LYS A 115 6.94 -9.27 -9.44
C LYS A 115 5.83 -10.24 -9.07
N SER A 116 6.16 -11.36 -8.41
CA SER A 116 5.15 -12.32 -7.97
C SER A 116 4.12 -11.73 -6.99
N LEU A 117 4.55 -10.81 -6.11
CA LEU A 117 3.65 -10.06 -5.23
C LEU A 117 2.68 -9.18 -6.02
N LEU A 118 3.17 -8.45 -7.02
CA LEU A 118 2.36 -7.58 -7.87
C LEU A 118 1.34 -8.39 -8.67
N ASP A 119 1.77 -9.49 -9.29
CA ASP A 119 0.90 -10.37 -10.06
C ASP A 119 -0.22 -10.96 -9.20
N ARG A 120 0.11 -11.41 -7.98
CA ARG A 120 -0.88 -11.90 -7.02
C ARG A 120 -1.90 -10.83 -6.65
N LYS A 121 -1.45 -9.58 -6.42
CA LYS A 121 -2.36 -8.46 -6.10
C LYS A 121 -3.23 -8.08 -7.30
N ALA A 122 -2.67 -8.08 -8.50
CA ALA A 122 -3.37 -7.78 -9.74
C ALA A 122 -4.49 -8.80 -9.99
N LYS A 123 -4.20 -10.10 -9.85
CA LYS A 123 -5.18 -11.19 -9.98
C LYS A 123 -6.32 -11.05 -8.96
N GLY A 124 -6.00 -10.81 -7.69
CA GLY A 124 -7.01 -10.59 -6.65
C GLY A 124 -7.95 -9.43 -6.99
N ARG A 125 -7.39 -8.29 -7.45
CA ARG A 125 -8.19 -7.13 -7.84
C ARG A 125 -9.03 -7.36 -9.10
N ALA A 126 -8.54 -8.15 -10.06
CA ALA A 126 -9.30 -8.49 -11.25
C ALA A 126 -10.52 -9.36 -10.91
N ALA A 127 -10.34 -10.37 -10.06
CA ALA A 127 -11.42 -11.22 -9.57
C ALA A 127 -12.49 -10.45 -8.78
N ASP A 128 -12.07 -9.46 -7.98
CA ASP A 128 -13.01 -8.58 -7.28
C ASP A 128 -13.82 -7.69 -8.25
N LYS A 129 -13.24 -7.32 -9.39
CA LYS A 129 -13.90 -6.48 -10.40
C LYS A 129 -14.91 -7.25 -11.26
N SER A 130 -14.73 -8.56 -11.42
CA SER A 130 -15.68 -9.43 -12.11
C SER A 130 -16.86 -9.84 -11.22
N LYS A 131 -16.65 -9.94 -9.90
CA LYS A 131 -17.75 -10.18 -8.94
C LYS A 131 -18.72 -9.00 -8.94
N GLY A 132 -19.94 -9.22 -9.43
CA GLY A 132 -21.02 -8.22 -9.50
C GLY A 132 -21.22 -7.59 -10.87
N LYS A 133 -20.48 -8.02 -11.91
CA LYS A 133 -20.87 -7.80 -13.30
C LYS A 133 -21.56 -9.06 -13.79
N PHE A 134 -22.88 -9.01 -13.94
CA PHE A 134 -23.60 -10.02 -14.69
C PHE A 134 -23.17 -9.90 -16.16
N THR A 135 -22.78 -11.01 -16.79
CA THR A 135 -22.61 -11.02 -18.24
C THR A 135 -23.99 -10.91 -18.90
N VAL A 136 -24.03 -10.53 -20.17
CA VAL A 136 -25.31 -10.47 -20.92
C VAL A 136 -25.97 -11.85 -20.94
N ASP A 137 -25.17 -12.91 -20.92
CA ASP A 137 -25.61 -14.30 -20.82
C ASP A 137 -26.26 -14.64 -19.46
N ASP A 138 -25.75 -14.06 -18.35
CA ASP A 138 -26.36 -14.22 -17.02
C ASP A 138 -27.70 -13.48 -16.89
N VAL A 139 -27.91 -12.39 -17.66
CA VAL A 139 -29.16 -11.62 -17.71
C VAL A 139 -30.19 -12.30 -18.60
N ALA A 140 -29.77 -12.79 -19.78
CA ALA A 140 -30.63 -13.54 -20.70
C ALA A 140 -31.18 -14.84 -20.10
N ALA A 141 -30.37 -15.55 -19.31
CA ALA A 141 -30.81 -16.73 -18.57
C ALA A 141 -31.83 -16.42 -17.44
N GLY A 142 -31.83 -15.17 -16.94
CA GLY A 142 -32.79 -14.71 -15.94
C GLY A 142 -34.16 -14.35 -16.53
N GLU A 143 -34.18 -13.79 -17.75
CA GLU A 143 -35.42 -13.43 -18.46
C GLU A 143 -36.19 -14.68 -18.93
N SER A 144 -35.50 -15.72 -19.39
CA SER A 144 -36.12 -17.00 -19.79
C SER A 144 -36.81 -17.76 -18.65
N LEU A 145 -36.53 -17.41 -17.39
CA LEU A 145 -37.16 -18.00 -16.21
C LEU A 145 -38.42 -17.23 -15.76
N GLN A 146 -38.65 -16.02 -16.28
CA GLN A 146 -39.85 -15.21 -16.00
C GLN A 146 -40.96 -15.40 -17.05
N GLU A 147 -40.66 -16.00 -18.21
CA GLU A 147 -41.63 -16.31 -19.26
C GLU A 147 -42.24 -17.73 -19.13
N ILE A 148 -41.96 -18.44 -18.04
CA ILE A 148 -42.64 -19.70 -17.70
C ILE A 148 -43.74 -19.37 -16.68
N ASP A 149 -44.84 -18.79 -17.17
CA ASP A 149 -46.17 -18.80 -16.54
C ASP A 149 -47.18 -19.30 -17.59
#